data_AF-A0A958R4R6-F1
#
_entry.id   AF-A0A958R4R6-F1
#
_cell.length_a   1.000
_cell.length_b   1.000
_cell.length_c   1.000
_cell.angle_alpha   90.00
_cell.angle_beta   90.00
_cell.angle_gamma   90.00
#
_symmetry.space_group_name_H-M   'P 1'
#
loop_
_entity.id
_entity.type
_entity.pdbx_description
1 polymer ?
#
loop_
_entity_poly.entity_id
_entity_poly.type
_entity_poly.pdbx_seq_one_letter_code
_entity_poly.pdbx_strand_id
1 'polypeptide(L)'
;MSTRLENESKKLTGLDQYSFSRFAKAFEVFPRILAENCGINANEFLAKMITANSGDVPKGLNILTGEVEEVSSLGIYDHRHTKEWAIRLASEAAITILKVDQIIVAKPAGGPKMPQQNKNWDDE
;
A
#
# COMPACT_ATOMS: atom_id res chain seq x y z
N MET A 1 -8.08 -11.11 -2.73
CA MET A 1 -8.88 -10.31 -1.77
C MET A 1 -9.56 -9.12 -2.44
N SER A 2 -8.84 -8.30 -3.24
CA SER A 2 -9.42 -7.19 -4.03
C SER A 2 -10.73 -7.57 -4.73
N THR A 3 -10.72 -8.59 -5.60
CA THR A 3 -11.93 -9.04 -6.34
C THR A 3 -13.11 -9.40 -5.44
N ARG A 4 -12.85 -10.07 -4.30
CA ARG A 4 -13.91 -10.44 -3.35
C ARG A 4 -14.50 -9.20 -2.69
N LEU A 5 -13.67 -8.27 -2.23
CA LEU A 5 -14.12 -7.01 -1.63
C LEU A 5 -14.85 -6.12 -2.64
N GLU A 6 -14.40 -6.09 -3.90
CA GLU A 6 -15.08 -5.34 -4.96
C GLU A 6 -16.45 -5.95 -5.32
N ASN A 7 -16.61 -7.26 -5.18
CA ASN A 7 -17.92 -7.90 -5.35
C ASN A 7 -18.85 -7.64 -4.16
N GLU A 8 -18.32 -7.58 -2.93
CA GLU A 8 -19.10 -7.16 -1.76
C GLU A 8 -19.50 -5.67 -1.84
N SER A 9 -18.62 -4.80 -2.36
CA SER A 9 -18.91 -3.37 -2.52
C SER A 9 -20.14 -3.15 -3.40
N LYS A 10 -20.30 -3.94 -4.48
CA LYS A 10 -21.45 -3.88 -5.40
C LYS A 10 -22.79 -4.24 -4.75
N LYS A 11 -22.79 -4.93 -3.60
CA LYS A 11 -24.01 -5.24 -2.85
C LYS A 11 -24.45 -4.10 -1.94
N LEU A 12 -23.55 -3.17 -1.62
CA LEU A 12 -23.84 -1.99 -0.81
C LEU A 12 -24.49 -0.90 -1.67
N THR A 13 -25.31 -0.07 -1.04
CA THR A 13 -25.94 1.09 -1.66
C THR A 13 -25.48 2.38 -0.98
N GLY A 14 -25.48 3.49 -1.71
CA GLY A 14 -25.12 4.80 -1.17
C GLY A 14 -23.61 5.09 -1.15
N LEU A 15 -23.18 5.98 -0.26
CA LEU A 15 -21.80 6.49 -0.22
C LEU A 15 -20.77 5.44 0.22
N ASP A 16 -21.18 4.49 1.05
CA ASP A 16 -20.30 3.45 1.59
C ASP A 16 -19.75 2.52 0.51
N GLN A 17 -20.49 2.34 -0.60
CA GLN A 17 -20.03 1.59 -1.76
C GLN A 17 -18.69 2.11 -2.30
N TYR A 18 -18.53 3.43 -2.38
CA TYR A 18 -17.31 4.05 -2.91
C TYR A 18 -16.12 3.82 -1.99
N SER A 19 -16.31 3.99 -0.68
CA SER A 19 -15.28 3.74 0.33
C SER A 19 -14.82 2.29 0.30
N PHE A 20 -15.78 1.35 0.20
CA PHE A 20 -15.49 -0.08 0.14
C PHE A 20 -14.74 -0.46 -1.15
N SER A 21 -15.17 0.07 -2.31
CA SER A 21 -14.47 -0.15 -3.59
C SER A 21 -13.04 0.41 -3.58
N ARG A 22 -12.83 1.58 -2.95
CA ARG A 22 -11.48 2.14 -2.80
C ARG A 22 -10.60 1.30 -1.88
N PHE A 23 -11.15 0.76 -0.80
CA PHE A 23 -10.45 -0.18 0.06
C PHE A 23 -10.08 -1.47 -0.68
N ALA A 24 -10.97 -2.01 -1.52
CA ALA A 24 -10.67 -3.17 -2.36
C ALA A 24 -9.49 -2.91 -3.30
N LYS A 25 -9.50 -1.77 -4.00
CA LYS A 25 -8.43 -1.34 -4.91
C LYS A 25 -7.08 -1.14 -4.20
N ALA A 26 -7.07 -0.75 -2.93
CA ALA A 26 -5.83 -0.58 -2.17
C ALA A 26 -5.01 -1.88 -2.09
N PHE A 27 -5.64 -3.05 -2.11
CA PHE A 27 -4.93 -4.35 -2.12
C PHE A 27 -4.18 -4.64 -3.42
N GLU A 28 -4.44 -3.91 -4.51
CA GLU A 28 -3.71 -4.06 -5.76
C GLU A 28 -2.31 -3.47 -5.70
N VAL A 29 -1.98 -2.71 -4.65
CA VAL A 29 -0.65 -2.15 -4.44
C VAL A 29 0.41 -3.24 -4.24
N PHE A 30 0.09 -4.34 -3.55
CA PHE A 30 1.04 -5.42 -3.31
C PHE A 30 1.52 -6.10 -4.61
N PRO A 31 0.61 -6.60 -5.49
CA PRO A 31 1.02 -7.16 -6.77
C PRO A 31 1.64 -6.12 -7.71
N ARG A 32 1.23 -4.84 -7.64
CA ARG A 32 1.86 -3.75 -8.38
C ARG A 32 3.34 -3.62 -8.02
N ILE A 33 3.64 -3.51 -6.73
CA ILE A 33 5.02 -3.38 -6.23
C ILE A 33 5.86 -4.59 -6.63
N LEU A 34 5.31 -5.80 -6.53
CA LEU A 34 6.02 -7.01 -6.96
C LEU A 34 6.35 -6.98 -8.46
N ALA A 35 5.40 -6.58 -9.31
CA ALA A 35 5.63 -6.47 -10.75
C ALA A 35 6.68 -5.41 -11.08
N GLU A 36 6.57 -4.21 -10.48
CA GLU A 36 7.52 -3.11 -10.68
C GLU A 36 8.95 -3.50 -10.25
N ASN A 37 9.09 -4.17 -9.10
CA ASN A 37 10.38 -4.65 -8.61
C ASN A 37 11.00 -5.73 -9.51
N CYS A 38 10.19 -6.47 -10.26
CA CYS A 38 10.64 -7.48 -11.21
C CYS A 38 10.86 -6.92 -12.62
N GLY A 39 10.67 -5.61 -12.83
CA GLY A 39 10.77 -4.99 -14.17
C GLY A 39 9.63 -5.34 -15.12
N ILE A 40 8.51 -5.85 -14.59
CA ILE A 40 7.32 -6.22 -15.36
C ILE A 40 6.39 -5.00 -15.46
N ASN A 41 5.71 -4.84 -16.60
CA ASN A 41 4.71 -3.79 -16.75
C ASN A 41 3.51 -4.05 -15.81
N ALA A 42 3.48 -3.33 -14.69
CA ALA A 42 2.48 -3.56 -13.65
C ALA A 42 1.03 -3.30 -14.11
N ASN A 43 0.80 -2.39 -15.05
CA ASN A 43 -0.57 -2.12 -15.52
C ASN A 43 -1.12 -3.29 -16.33
N GLU A 44 -0.32 -3.85 -17.23
CA GLU A 44 -0.69 -5.03 -18.01
C GLU A 44 -0.85 -6.26 -17.11
N PHE A 45 0.11 -6.47 -16.21
CA PHE A 45 0.10 -7.58 -15.26
C PHE A 45 -1.14 -7.55 -14.35
N LEU A 46 -1.47 -6.39 -13.77
CA LEU A 46 -2.64 -6.26 -12.90
C LEU A 46 -3.94 -6.57 -13.63
N ALA A 47 -4.10 -6.10 -14.87
CA ALA A 47 -5.28 -6.40 -15.67
C ALA A 47 -5.43 -7.92 -15.89
N LYS A 48 -4.35 -8.61 -16.28
CA LYS A 48 -4.33 -10.07 -16.41
C LYS A 48 -4.65 -10.77 -15.10
N MET A 49 -4.04 -10.33 -14.00
CA MET A 49 -4.19 -10.93 -12.68
C MET A 49 -5.61 -10.79 -12.13
N ILE A 50 -6.27 -9.65 -12.33
CA ILE A 50 -7.66 -9.42 -11.90
C ILE A 50 -8.60 -10.37 -12.66
N THR A 51 -8.45 -10.48 -13.99
CA THR A 51 -9.25 -11.39 -14.80
C THR A 51 -9.01 -12.85 -14.40
N ALA A 52 -7.75 -13.23 -14.16
CA ALA A 52 -7.37 -14.58 -13.78
C ALA A 52 -7.91 -15.00 -12.39
N ASN A 53 -8.07 -14.05 -11.47
CA ASN A 53 -8.61 -14.22 -10.11
C ASN A 53 -10.13 -13.94 -10.01
N SER A 54 -10.87 -14.19 -11.09
CA SER A 54 -12.34 -14.20 -11.08
C SER A 54 -12.93 -15.49 -10.49
N GLY A 55 -12.14 -16.58 -10.49
CA GLY A 55 -12.49 -17.87 -9.89
C GLY A 55 -12.02 -18.02 -8.44
N ASP A 56 -12.18 -19.22 -7.89
CA ASP A 56 -11.91 -19.49 -6.47
C ASP A 56 -10.44 -19.88 -6.18
N VAL A 57 -9.71 -20.29 -7.22
CA VAL A 57 -8.29 -20.67 -7.12
C VAL A 57 -7.42 -19.41 -7.15
N PRO A 58 -6.61 -19.14 -6.11
CA PRO A 58 -5.76 -17.97 -6.06
C PRO A 58 -4.59 -18.07 -7.04
N LYS A 59 -4.45 -17.05 -7.88
CA LYS A 59 -3.34 -16.90 -8.83
C LYS A 59 -2.51 -15.67 -8.50
N GLY A 60 -1.22 -15.74 -8.73
CA GLY A 60 -0.25 -14.69 -8.39
C GLY A 60 0.81 -14.53 -9.47
N LEU A 61 1.74 -13.61 -9.22
CA LEU A 61 2.90 -13.39 -10.09
C LEU A 61 3.93 -14.51 -9.89
N ASN A 62 4.27 -15.23 -10.95
CA ASN A 62 5.50 -16.00 -10.98
C ASN A 62 6.64 -15.10 -11.48
N ILE A 63 7.59 -14.78 -10.59
CA ILE A 63 8.70 -13.87 -10.92
C ILE A 63 9.71 -14.47 -11.90
N LEU A 64 9.74 -15.80 -12.05
CA LEU A 64 10.68 -16.48 -12.95
C LEU A 64 10.18 -16.47 -14.39
N THR A 65 8.87 -16.61 -14.59
CA THR A 65 8.23 -16.64 -15.92
C THR A 65 7.64 -15.29 -16.31
N GLY A 66 7.35 -14.43 -15.33
CA GLY A 66 6.64 -13.17 -15.52
C GLY A 66 5.12 -13.33 -15.71
N GLU A 67 4.60 -14.55 -15.57
CA GLU A 67 3.21 -14.89 -15.88
C GLU A 67 2.33 -15.02 -14.62
N VAL A 68 1.01 -15.02 -14.84
CA VAL A 68 0.02 -15.26 -13.78
C VAL A 68 -0.25 -16.75 -13.66
N GLU A 69 0.18 -17.34 -12.55
CA GLU A 69 0.09 -18.78 -12.30
C GLU A 69 -0.59 -19.09 -10.96
N GLU A 70 -1.06 -20.33 -10.79
CA GLU A 70 -1.62 -20.77 -9.51
C GLU A 70 -0.54 -20.79 -8.42
N VAL A 71 -0.80 -20.12 -7.31
CA VAL A 71 0.22 -19.96 -6.25
C VAL A 71 0.47 -21.28 -5.51
N SER A 72 -0.56 -22.12 -5.39
CA SER A 72 -0.46 -23.44 -4.76
C SER A 72 0.49 -24.37 -5.50
N SER A 73 0.46 -24.38 -6.83
CA SER A 73 1.37 -25.21 -7.63
C SER A 73 2.82 -24.74 -7.58
N LEU A 74 3.03 -23.45 -7.29
CA LEU A 74 4.36 -22.88 -7.05
C LEU A 74 4.89 -23.15 -5.64
N GLY A 75 4.06 -23.69 -4.73
CA GLY A 75 4.44 -23.93 -3.33
C GLY A 75 4.67 -22.65 -2.52
N ILE A 76 4.15 -21.50 -2.98
CA ILE A 76 4.37 -20.20 -2.33
C ILE A 76 3.24 -19.97 -1.32
N TYR A 77 3.57 -19.99 -0.04
CA TYR A 77 2.61 -19.76 1.04
C TYR A 77 3.13 -18.70 2.01
N ASP A 78 2.20 -18.04 2.70
CA ASP A 78 2.51 -17.06 3.73
C ASP A 78 1.72 -17.37 5.01
N HIS A 79 2.17 -16.86 6.15
CA HIS A 79 1.53 -17.10 7.42
C HIS A 79 0.24 -16.29 7.55
N ARG A 80 -0.89 -17.00 7.64
CA ARG A 80 -2.22 -16.37 7.74
C ARG A 80 -2.31 -15.36 8.87
N HIS A 81 -1.81 -15.70 10.06
CA HIS A 81 -1.95 -14.83 11.24
C HIS A 81 -1.19 -13.51 11.06
N THR A 82 0.01 -13.56 10.47
CA THR A 82 0.81 -12.37 10.17
C THR A 82 0.08 -11.45 9.20
N LYS A 83 -0.53 -12.01 8.13
CA LYS A 83 -1.30 -11.22 7.17
C LYS A 83 -2.55 -10.60 7.79
N GLU A 84 -3.27 -11.36 8.61
CA GLU A 84 -4.47 -10.88 9.30
C GLU A 84 -4.15 -9.67 10.21
N TRP A 85 -3.11 -9.78 11.03
CA TRP A 85 -2.66 -8.67 11.87
C TRP A 85 -2.13 -7.49 11.05
N ALA A 86 -1.36 -7.74 9.99
CA ALA A 86 -0.86 -6.67 9.12
C ALA A 86 -2.01 -5.85 8.52
N ILE A 87 -3.07 -6.51 8.04
CA ILE A 87 -4.25 -5.83 7.48
C ILE A 87 -4.99 -5.03 8.56
N ARG A 88 -5.18 -5.62 9.75
CA ARG A 88 -5.85 -4.96 10.87
C ARG A 88 -5.10 -3.70 11.30
N LEU A 89 -3.80 -3.82 11.56
CA LEU A 89 -2.96 -2.70 12.02
C LEU A 89 -2.83 -1.60 10.96
N ALA A 90 -2.68 -1.95 9.68
CA ALA A 90 -2.63 -0.98 8.60
C ALA A 90 -3.96 -0.20 8.49
N SER A 91 -5.10 -0.89 8.67
CA SER A 91 -6.43 -0.27 8.66
C SER A 91 -6.61 0.67 9.86
N GLU A 92 -6.23 0.23 11.06
CA GLU A 92 -6.28 1.06 12.27
C GLU A 92 -5.40 2.31 12.16
N ALA A 93 -4.20 2.18 11.61
CA ALA A 93 -3.31 3.31 11.35
C ALA A 93 -3.93 4.29 10.35
N ALA A 94 -4.49 3.80 9.23
CA ALA A 94 -5.16 4.65 8.25
C ALA A 94 -6.36 5.38 8.85
N ILE A 95 -7.20 4.70 9.62
CA ILE A 95 -8.34 5.30 10.33
C ILE A 95 -7.86 6.37 11.32
N THR A 96 -6.77 6.12 12.04
CA THR A 96 -6.21 7.06 13.01
C THR A 96 -5.77 8.35 12.31
N ILE A 97 -5.08 8.24 11.17
CA ILE A 97 -4.64 9.38 10.37
C ILE A 97 -5.85 10.14 9.80
N LEU A 98 -6.85 9.44 9.24
CA LEU A 98 -8.03 10.06 8.64
C LEU A 98 -8.93 10.77 9.65
N LYS A 99 -8.84 10.43 10.95
CA LYS A 99 -9.58 11.09 12.02
C LYS A 99 -8.95 12.39 12.51
N VAL A 100 -7.70 12.69 12.12
CA VAL A 100 -7.04 13.94 12.48
C VAL A 100 -7.62 15.08 11.65
N ASP A 101 -8.26 16.03 12.30
CA ASP A 101 -8.82 17.23 11.64
C ASP A 101 -7.77 18.36 11.51
N GLN A 102 -6.96 18.57 12.54
CA GLN A 102 -5.96 19.64 12.57
C GLN A 102 -4.65 19.19 13.21
N ILE A 103 -3.54 19.70 12.68
CA ILE A 103 -2.20 19.49 13.22
C ILE A 103 -1.67 20.84 13.72
N ILE A 104 -1.39 20.90 15.03
CA ILE A 104 -0.72 22.05 15.64
C ILE A 104 0.74 21.67 15.83
N VAL A 105 1.61 22.22 14.98
CA VAL A 105 3.07 21.97 15.04
C VAL A 105 3.72 23.07 15.88
N ALA A 106 4.44 22.67 16.93
CA ALA A 106 5.26 23.60 17.69
C ALA A 106 6.36 24.19 16.79
N LYS A 107 6.67 25.48 16.97
CA LYS A 107 7.82 26.09 16.26
C LYS A 107 9.07 25.25 16.56
N PRO A 108 9.93 24.98 15.56
CA PRO A 108 11.24 24.39 15.82
C PRO A 108 11.89 25.18 16.96
N ALA A 109 12.39 24.49 17.98
CA ALA A 109 13.08 25.14 19.08
C ALA A 109 14.15 26.04 18.47
N GLY A 110 13.99 27.36 18.64
CA GLY A 110 14.98 28.34 18.24
C GLY A 110 16.19 28.16 19.13
N GLY A 111 17.02 27.16 18.80
CA GLY A 111 18.32 26.99 19.41
C GLY A 111 19.10 28.30 19.31
N PRO A 112 20.06 28.54 20.21
CA PRO A 112 20.83 29.78 20.21
C PRO A 112 21.40 30.03 18.81
N LYS A 113 21.24 31.28 18.32
CA LYS A 113 21.81 31.70 17.03
C LYS A 113 23.27 31.26 16.98
N MET A 114 23.66 30.54 15.91
CA MET A 114 25.07 30.26 15.66
C MET A 114 25.85 31.58 15.80
N PRO A 115 26.93 31.61 16.60
CA PRO A 115 27.74 32.80 16.73
C PRO A 115 28.15 33.27 15.34
N GLN A 116 27.79 34.50 14.96
CA GLN A 116 28.31 35.07 13.73
C GLN A 116 29.83 35.18 13.92
N GLN A 117 30.58 34.57 13.00
CA GLN A 117 32.03 34.68 12.98
C GLN A 117 32.38 36.17 12.91
N ASN A 118 33.16 36.63 13.90
CA ASN A 118 33.54 38.04 14.01
C ASN A 118 34.28 38.42 12.72
N LYS A 119 33.82 39.46 12.03
CA LYS A 119 34.29 39.86 10.70
C LYS A 119 35.71 40.47 10.68
N ASN A 120 36.34 40.62 11.85
CA ASN A 120 37.61 41.32 12.05
C ASN A 120 38.64 40.39 12.72
N TRP A 121 38.87 39.20 12.17
CA TRP A 121 39.93 38.30 12.68
C TRP A 121 41.30 38.61 12.08
N ASP A 122 41.35 39.53 11.10
CA ASP A 122 42.55 39.84 10.33
C ASP A 122 43.04 41.30 10.53
N ASP A 123 42.48 42.04 11.51
CA ASP A 123 42.93 43.38 11.88
C ASP A 123 43.86 43.33 13.12
N GLU A 124 45.06 42.75 12.99
CA GLU A 124 46.33 43.11 13.67
C GLU A 124 47.50 42.27 13.16
#